data_AF-A0A397FP18-F1
#
_entry.id   AF-A0A397FP18-F1
#
_cell.length_a   1.000
_cell.length_b   1.000
_cell.length_c   1.000
_cell.angle_alpha   90.00
_cell.angle_beta   90.00
_cell.angle_gamma   90.00
#
_symmetry.space_group_name_H-M   'P 1'
#
loop_
_entity.id
_entity.type
_entity.pdbx_description
1 polymer ?
#
loop_
_entity_poly.entity_id
_entity_poly.type
_entity_poly.pdbx_seq_one_letter_code
_entity_poly.pdbx_strand_id
1 'polypeptide(L)'
;MNQTDTVKEKAKKPQGNHTLYQKIQQIQSEVGELVKRSQNAYYKYFNEKQVLELLKPLLDKQKLAILLSDDNEAEFICEKQDNNWFVKYRKLMLVIDTESREKEKFSFWATGINQDPAKAKGAAETYAVKCILSKFFLIPIGDELDPDKINGASKPQTVVNQPQTKKVIDLGECQQVDCENGAIGKRMDGFQAKAYCNSHLNERRKG
;
A
#
# COMPACT_ATOMS: atom_id res chain seq x y z
N MET A 1 53.84 37.87 -19.15
CA MET A 1 52.59 37.68 -19.94
C MET A 1 52.80 36.39 -20.73
N ASN A 2 52.13 35.27 -20.50
CA ASN A 2 50.75 35.07 -20.07
C ASN A 2 50.59 33.89 -19.11
N GLN A 3 49.57 34.04 -18.27
CA GLN A 3 49.14 33.13 -17.23
C GLN A 3 48.50 31.87 -17.81
N THR A 4 48.76 30.75 -17.15
CA THR A 4 48.11 29.45 -17.31
C THR A 4 46.70 29.49 -16.72
N ASP A 5 45.68 29.39 -17.56
CA ASP A 5 44.30 29.16 -17.13
C ASP A 5 44.00 27.66 -17.10
N THR A 6 44.23 27.06 -15.93
CA THR A 6 43.74 25.71 -15.62
C THR A 6 42.28 25.84 -15.16
N VAL A 7 41.35 25.52 -16.06
CA VAL A 7 39.93 25.37 -15.71
C VAL A 7 39.80 24.16 -14.79
N LYS A 8 39.62 24.42 -13.50
CA LYS A 8 39.24 23.40 -12.51
C LYS A 8 37.79 22.99 -12.77
N GLU A 9 37.61 21.91 -13.53
CA GLU A 9 36.37 21.17 -13.58
C GLU A 9 36.07 20.65 -12.17
N LYS A 10 35.09 21.25 -11.50
CA LYS A 10 34.59 20.78 -10.21
C LYS A 10 33.85 19.46 -10.45
N ALA A 11 34.55 18.35 -10.23
CA ALA A 11 33.96 17.04 -10.12
C ALA A 11 32.80 17.09 -9.11
N LYS A 12 31.59 16.78 -9.61
CA LYS A 12 30.36 16.66 -8.83
C LYS A 12 30.58 15.51 -7.82
N LYS A 13 30.54 15.82 -6.52
CA LYS A 13 30.69 14.82 -5.44
C LYS A 13 29.71 13.66 -5.67
N PRO A 14 30.13 12.39 -5.51
CA PRO A 14 29.21 11.26 -5.57
C PRO A 14 28.20 11.42 -4.43
N GLN A 15 26.92 11.55 -4.80
CA GLN A 15 25.82 11.50 -3.83
C GLN A 15 25.83 10.10 -3.20
N GLY A 16 25.71 10.07 -1.87
CA GLY A 16 26.08 8.92 -1.03
C GLY A 16 25.41 7.61 -1.44
N ASN A 17 26.10 6.49 -1.12
CA ASN A 17 25.59 5.13 -1.28
C ASN A 17 24.28 4.97 -0.48
N HIS A 18 23.15 5.27 -1.11
CA HIS A 18 21.85 4.95 -0.55
C HIS A 18 21.63 3.44 -0.60
N THR A 19 21.11 2.87 0.48
CA THR A 19 20.67 1.47 0.50
C THR A 19 19.48 1.27 -0.45
N LEU A 20 19.20 0.02 -0.82
CA LEU A 20 18.04 -0.32 -1.65
C LEU A 20 16.73 0.31 -1.11
N TYR A 21 16.52 0.26 0.20
CA TYR A 21 15.33 0.84 0.82
C TYR A 21 15.29 2.37 0.78
N GLN A 22 16.43 3.04 0.91
CA GLN A 22 16.51 4.50 0.77
C GLN A 22 16.22 4.94 -0.67
N LYS A 23 16.68 4.17 -1.66
CA LYS A 23 16.35 4.39 -3.07
C LYS A 23 14.86 4.19 -3.35
N ILE A 24 14.25 3.13 -2.81
CA ILE A 24 12.80 2.90 -2.90
C ILE A 24 12.02 4.06 -2.26
N GLN A 25 12.44 4.52 -1.07
CA GLN A 25 11.83 5.66 -0.38
C GLN A 25 11.91 6.94 -1.23
N GLN A 26 13.02 7.18 -1.91
CA GLN A 26 13.16 8.33 -2.81
C GLN A 26 12.16 8.28 -3.95
N ILE A 27 11.97 7.11 -4.57
CA ILE A 27 10.91 6.94 -5.58
C ILE A 27 9.54 7.23 -4.97
N GLN A 28 9.22 6.68 -3.79
CA GLN A 28 7.93 6.94 -3.12
C GLN A 28 7.69 8.42 -2.80
N SER A 29 8.75 9.20 -2.54
CA SER A 29 8.65 10.63 -2.28
C SER A 29 8.53 11.50 -3.54
N GLU A 30 9.01 11.00 -4.68
CA GLU A 30 9.05 11.74 -5.95
C GLU A 30 7.95 11.30 -6.92
N VAL A 31 7.33 10.15 -6.68
CA VAL A 31 6.34 9.59 -7.60
C VAL A 31 5.15 10.52 -7.74
N GLY A 32 4.75 10.74 -8.99
CA GLY A 32 3.57 11.55 -9.31
C GLY A 32 2.28 10.82 -8.94
N GLU A 33 1.18 11.32 -9.49
CA GLU A 33 -0.16 10.82 -9.22
C GLU A 33 -0.72 10.06 -10.43
N LEU A 34 -1.50 9.00 -10.18
CA LEU A 34 -2.25 8.29 -11.22
C LEU A 34 -3.62 8.92 -11.41
N VAL A 35 -4.03 9.11 -12.66
CA VAL A 35 -5.38 9.60 -12.98
C VAL A 35 -6.17 8.48 -13.65
N LYS A 36 -7.41 8.25 -13.23
CA LYS A 36 -8.29 7.25 -13.86
C LYS A 36 -8.82 7.75 -15.21
N ARG A 37 -7.97 7.67 -16.25
CA ARG A 37 -8.28 8.14 -17.61
C ARG A 37 -9.01 7.12 -18.48
N SER A 38 -8.90 5.83 -18.15
CA SER A 38 -9.59 4.77 -18.90
C SER A 38 -10.96 4.51 -18.28
N GLN A 39 -11.91 4.06 -19.08
CA GLN A 39 -13.28 3.80 -18.62
C GLN A 39 -13.81 2.51 -19.26
N ASN A 40 -14.59 1.75 -18.50
CA ASN A 40 -15.47 0.71 -19.01
C ASN A 40 -16.93 1.11 -18.74
N ALA A 41 -17.87 0.21 -19.03
CA ALA A 41 -19.30 0.47 -18.81
C ALA A 41 -19.66 0.81 -17.34
N TYR A 42 -18.80 0.49 -16.38
CA TYR A 42 -19.12 0.51 -14.95
C TYR A 42 -18.29 1.52 -14.14
N TYR A 43 -17.02 1.73 -14.49
CA TYR A 43 -16.11 2.57 -13.72
C TYR A 43 -14.92 3.08 -14.54
N LYS A 44 -14.30 4.15 -14.03
CA LYS A 44 -13.00 4.65 -14.51
C LYS A 44 -11.85 3.93 -13.81
N TYR A 45 -10.75 3.71 -14.52
CA TYR A 45 -9.56 3.03 -14.02
C TYR A 45 -8.28 3.60 -14.64
N PHE A 46 -7.14 3.38 -13.99
CA PHE A 46 -5.82 3.55 -14.60
C PHE A 46 -5.34 2.20 -15.16
N ASN A 47 -4.52 2.26 -16.20
CA ASN A 47 -3.94 1.08 -16.84
C ASN A 47 -2.46 0.90 -16.45
N GLU A 48 -1.92 -0.28 -16.75
CA GLU A 48 -0.53 -0.61 -16.44
C GLU A 48 0.46 0.36 -17.09
N LYS A 49 0.20 0.78 -18.34
CA LYS A 49 1.03 1.73 -19.08
C LYS A 49 1.26 3.03 -18.29
N GLN A 50 0.21 3.59 -17.67
CA GLN A 50 0.33 4.81 -16.87
C GLN A 50 1.26 4.62 -15.66
N VAL A 51 1.18 3.47 -14.99
CA VAL A 51 2.07 3.13 -13.87
C VAL A 51 3.52 3.05 -14.34
N LEU A 52 3.75 2.37 -15.48
CA LEU A 52 5.09 2.22 -16.05
C LEU A 52 5.70 3.54 -16.53
N GLU A 53 4.89 4.43 -17.11
CA GLU A 53 5.34 5.76 -17.55
C GLU A 53 5.79 6.63 -16.37
N LEU A 54 5.14 6.53 -15.21
CA LEU A 54 5.56 7.21 -13.98
C LEU A 54 6.83 6.60 -13.38
N LEU A 55 6.92 5.26 -13.31
CA LEU A 55 7.98 4.59 -12.58
C LEU A 55 9.30 4.47 -13.34
N LYS A 56 9.27 4.24 -14.66
CA LYS A 56 10.49 4.04 -15.47
C LYS A 56 11.56 5.12 -15.27
N PRO A 57 11.26 6.43 -15.37
CA PRO A 57 12.29 7.46 -15.18
C PRO A 57 12.84 7.49 -13.75
N LEU A 58 12.02 7.20 -12.74
CA LEU A 58 12.43 7.19 -11.33
C LEU A 58 13.32 5.98 -11.01
N LEU A 59 12.98 4.81 -11.57
CA LEU A 59 13.79 3.59 -11.46
C LEU A 59 15.18 3.77 -12.10
N ASP A 60 15.24 4.36 -13.31
CA ASP A 60 16.53 4.64 -13.95
C ASP A 60 17.36 5.68 -13.17
N LYS A 61 16.72 6.74 -12.66
CA LYS A 61 17.37 7.74 -11.81
C LYS A 61 18.00 7.10 -10.56
N GLN A 62 17.32 6.15 -9.93
CA GLN A 62 17.78 5.47 -8.72
C GLN A 62 18.60 4.19 -8.99
N LYS A 63 18.83 3.85 -10.26
CA LYS A 63 19.56 2.63 -10.67
C LYS A 63 18.96 1.34 -10.12
N LEU A 64 17.62 1.30 -10.05
CA LEU A 64 16.85 0.12 -9.64
C LEU A 64 16.29 -0.61 -10.86
N ALA A 65 16.36 -1.94 -10.84
CA ALA A 65 15.67 -2.82 -11.78
C ALA A 65 14.57 -3.61 -11.06
N ILE A 66 13.45 -3.83 -11.74
CA ILE A 66 12.37 -4.70 -11.27
C ILE A 66 12.21 -5.85 -12.24
N LEU A 67 12.29 -7.07 -11.72
CA LEU A 67 12.01 -8.30 -12.47
C LEU A 67 10.76 -8.96 -11.92
N LEU A 68 9.90 -9.44 -12.82
CA LEU A 68 8.66 -10.13 -12.49
C LEU A 68 8.71 -11.55 -13.04
N SER A 69 8.28 -12.52 -12.23
CA SER A 69 8.23 -13.93 -12.63
C SER A 69 7.08 -14.66 -11.96
N ASP A 70 6.72 -15.82 -12.49
CA ASP A 70 5.78 -16.75 -11.85
C ASP A 70 6.54 -17.52 -10.75
N ASP A 71 5.87 -17.79 -9.64
CA ASP A 71 6.40 -18.68 -8.60
C ASP A 71 6.02 -20.12 -8.93
N ASN A 72 6.95 -20.86 -9.54
CA ASN A 72 6.71 -22.23 -9.99
C ASN A 72 6.56 -23.25 -8.86
N GLU A 73 6.90 -22.88 -7.61
CA GLU A 73 6.73 -23.73 -6.43
C GLU A 73 5.35 -23.53 -5.79
N ALA A 74 4.65 -22.45 -6.14
CA ALA A 74 3.33 -22.16 -5.62
C ALA A 74 2.24 -22.93 -6.40
N GLU A 75 1.12 -23.17 -5.72
CA GLU A 75 -0.06 -23.74 -6.36
C GLU A 75 -0.57 -22.84 -7.50
N PHE A 76 -0.79 -23.45 -8.66
CA PHE A 76 -1.46 -22.85 -9.79
C PHE A 76 -2.88 -23.42 -9.91
N ILE A 77 -3.87 -22.57 -9.70
CA ILE A 77 -5.29 -22.92 -9.78
C ILE A 77 -5.83 -22.42 -11.11
N CYS A 78 -6.44 -23.31 -11.89
CA CYS A 78 -7.21 -22.98 -13.09
C CYS A 78 -8.46 -23.86 -13.12
N GLU A 79 -9.59 -23.24 -12.78
CA GLU A 79 -10.86 -23.95 -12.58
C GLU A 79 -11.95 -23.33 -13.46
N LYS A 80 -12.79 -24.18 -14.04
CA LYS A 80 -13.98 -23.72 -14.75
C LYS A 80 -15.10 -23.48 -13.74
N GLN A 81 -15.61 -22.25 -13.70
CA GLN A 81 -16.75 -21.81 -12.91
C GLN A 81 -17.85 -21.32 -13.87
N ASP A 82 -18.88 -22.15 -14.06
CA ASP A 82 -19.93 -21.94 -15.06
C ASP A 82 -19.36 -21.73 -16.48
N ASN A 83 -19.59 -20.53 -17.04
CA ASN A 83 -19.09 -20.10 -18.35
C ASN A 83 -17.74 -19.37 -18.28
N ASN A 84 -17.10 -19.33 -17.11
CA ASN A 84 -15.83 -18.64 -16.89
C ASN A 84 -14.74 -19.60 -16.40
N TRP A 85 -13.51 -19.15 -16.49
CA TRP A 85 -12.31 -19.74 -15.93
C TRP A 85 -11.77 -18.81 -14.87
N PHE A 86 -11.64 -19.34 -13.65
CA PHE A 86 -10.94 -18.70 -12.55
C PHE A 86 -9.49 -19.16 -12.55
N VAL A 87 -8.56 -18.21 -12.55
CA VAL A 87 -7.12 -18.46 -12.47
C VAL A 87 -6.57 -17.77 -11.23
N LYS A 88 -5.78 -18.50 -10.43
CA LYS A 88 -5.04 -17.96 -9.28
C LYS A 88 -3.65 -18.57 -9.21
N TYR A 89 -2.64 -17.72 -9.07
CA TYR A 89 -1.25 -18.16 -8.93
C TYR A 89 -0.41 -17.09 -8.22
N ARG A 90 0.76 -17.46 -7.72
CA ARG A 90 1.68 -16.55 -7.04
C ARG A 90 2.71 -16.00 -8.03
N LYS A 91 2.96 -14.70 -7.96
CA LYS A 91 4.03 -14.02 -8.69
C LYS A 91 5.09 -13.51 -7.74
N LEU A 92 6.29 -13.35 -8.28
CA LEU A 92 7.46 -12.85 -7.60
C LEU A 92 7.89 -11.53 -8.25
N MET A 93 8.15 -10.54 -7.42
CA MET A 93 8.79 -9.29 -7.79
C MET A 93 10.16 -9.22 -7.12
N LEU A 94 11.21 -9.07 -7.92
CA LEU A 94 12.57 -8.88 -7.44
C LEU A 94 12.99 -7.44 -7.73
N VAL A 95 13.28 -6.68 -6.69
CA VAL A 95 13.82 -5.32 -6.81
C VAL A 95 15.32 -5.40 -6.60
N ILE A 96 16.09 -4.89 -7.55
CA ILE A 96 17.55 -5.01 -7.59
C ILE A 96 18.15 -3.63 -7.68
N ASP A 97 19.04 -3.29 -6.75
CA ASP A 97 19.96 -2.18 -6.94
C ASP A 97 21.11 -2.62 -7.84
N THR A 98 21.20 -2.00 -9.02
CA THR A 98 22.20 -2.38 -10.02
C THR A 98 23.62 -1.92 -9.67
N GLU A 99 23.76 -0.98 -8.74
CA GLU A 99 25.05 -0.47 -8.28
C GLU A 99 25.59 -1.33 -7.14
N SER A 100 24.81 -1.50 -6.07
CA SER A 100 25.24 -2.26 -4.86
C SER A 100 25.05 -3.76 -4.98
N ARG A 101 24.24 -4.24 -5.94
CA ARG A 101 23.78 -5.63 -6.08
C ARG A 101 22.86 -6.12 -4.95
N GLU A 102 22.43 -5.23 -4.05
CA GLU A 102 21.35 -5.52 -3.10
C GLU A 102 20.08 -5.91 -3.86
N LYS A 103 19.35 -6.90 -3.34
CA LYS A 103 18.16 -7.42 -3.97
C LYS A 103 17.14 -7.86 -2.93
N GLU A 104 15.90 -7.50 -3.15
CA GLU A 104 14.79 -7.88 -2.27
C GLU A 104 13.66 -8.53 -3.06
N LYS A 105 13.18 -9.66 -2.54
CA LYS A 105 12.14 -10.49 -3.17
C LYS A 105 10.81 -10.28 -2.45
N PHE A 106 9.79 -9.94 -3.22
CA PHE A 106 8.41 -9.81 -2.78
C PHE A 106 7.56 -10.84 -3.52
N SER A 107 6.52 -11.33 -2.87
CA SER A 107 5.53 -12.22 -3.49
C SER A 107 4.14 -11.63 -3.38
N PHE A 108 3.32 -11.88 -4.40
CA PHE A 108 1.94 -11.40 -4.45
C PHE A 108 1.07 -12.37 -5.26
N TRP A 109 -0.23 -12.38 -4.98
CA TRP A 109 -1.18 -13.23 -5.67
C TRP A 109 -1.72 -12.52 -6.92
N ALA A 110 -1.79 -13.25 -8.02
CA ALA A 110 -2.49 -12.85 -9.23
C ALA A 110 -3.78 -13.68 -9.35
N THR A 111 -4.91 -13.00 -9.55
CA THR A 111 -6.22 -13.63 -9.71
C THR A 111 -6.97 -13.01 -10.89
N GLY A 112 -7.68 -13.83 -11.65
CA GLY A 112 -8.43 -13.37 -12.81
C GLY A 112 -9.55 -14.33 -13.18
N ILE A 113 -10.60 -13.78 -13.78
CA ILE A 113 -11.77 -14.52 -14.27
C ILE A 113 -12.03 -14.10 -15.72
N ASN A 114 -12.20 -15.07 -16.62
CA ASN A 114 -12.58 -14.81 -18.01
C ASN A 114 -13.22 -16.04 -18.66
N GLN A 115 -13.96 -15.87 -19.76
CA GLN A 115 -14.57 -16.99 -20.49
C GLN A 115 -13.55 -17.91 -21.17
N ASP A 116 -12.34 -17.40 -21.42
CA ASP A 116 -11.22 -18.14 -21.97
C ASP A 116 -10.07 -18.23 -20.94
N PRO A 117 -9.47 -19.40 -20.73
CA PRO A 117 -8.45 -19.60 -19.70
C PRO A 117 -7.16 -18.79 -19.95
N ALA A 118 -6.75 -18.60 -21.21
CA ALA A 118 -5.58 -17.80 -21.54
C ALA A 118 -5.85 -16.31 -21.27
N LYS A 119 -7.05 -15.83 -21.59
CA LYS A 119 -7.50 -14.47 -21.23
C LYS A 119 -7.64 -14.31 -19.72
N ALA A 120 -8.07 -15.33 -18.99
CA ALA A 120 -8.14 -15.29 -17.52
C ALA A 120 -6.75 -15.12 -16.90
N LYS A 121 -5.75 -15.87 -17.39
CA LYS A 121 -4.35 -15.70 -16.98
C LYS A 121 -3.84 -14.30 -17.31
N GLY A 122 -4.03 -13.83 -18.54
CA GLY A 122 -3.60 -12.48 -18.95
C GLY A 122 -4.24 -11.36 -18.11
N ALA A 123 -5.53 -11.49 -17.82
CA ALA A 123 -6.24 -10.55 -16.96
C ALA A 123 -5.70 -10.55 -15.52
N ALA A 124 -5.43 -11.74 -14.97
CA ALA A 124 -4.80 -11.89 -13.66
C ALA A 124 -3.43 -11.22 -13.60
N GLU A 125 -2.60 -11.43 -14.61
CA GLU A 125 -1.25 -10.89 -14.71
C GLU A 125 -1.25 -9.35 -14.76
N THR A 126 -1.93 -8.77 -15.75
CA THR A 126 -1.99 -7.32 -15.92
C THR A 126 -2.59 -6.64 -14.69
N TYR A 127 -3.63 -7.23 -14.08
CA TYR A 127 -4.26 -6.65 -12.90
C TYR A 127 -3.34 -6.71 -11.67
N ALA A 128 -2.68 -7.83 -11.43
CA ALA A 128 -1.79 -7.99 -10.29
C ALA A 128 -0.55 -7.08 -10.43
N VAL A 129 0.07 -7.02 -11.61
CA VAL A 129 1.27 -6.20 -11.88
C VAL A 129 0.98 -4.72 -11.72
N LYS A 130 -0.11 -4.20 -12.31
CA LYS A 130 -0.44 -2.78 -12.13
C LYS A 130 -0.70 -2.43 -10.66
N CYS A 131 -1.37 -3.32 -9.92
CA CYS A 131 -1.71 -3.08 -8.53
C CYS A 131 -0.48 -3.13 -7.63
N ILE A 132 0.36 -4.17 -7.74
CA ILE A 132 1.55 -4.29 -6.90
C ILE A 132 2.50 -3.12 -7.14
N LEU A 133 2.74 -2.72 -8.39
CA LEU A 133 3.60 -1.57 -8.70
C LEU A 133 3.02 -0.27 -8.13
N SER A 134 1.72 -0.02 -8.31
CA SER A 134 1.10 1.19 -7.73
C SER A 134 1.14 1.22 -6.19
N LYS A 135 0.92 0.09 -5.53
CA LYS A 135 0.83 0.02 -4.06
C LYS A 135 2.21 -0.04 -3.43
N PHE A 136 3.17 -0.73 -4.04
CA PHE A 136 4.55 -0.80 -3.58
C PHE A 136 5.22 0.56 -3.56
N PHE A 137 4.98 1.38 -4.60
CA PHE A 137 5.51 2.75 -4.69
C PHE A 137 4.58 3.81 -4.10
N LEU A 138 3.51 3.41 -3.41
CA LEU A 138 2.57 4.32 -2.73
C LEU A 138 2.00 5.42 -3.65
N ILE A 139 1.77 5.08 -4.92
CA ILE A 139 1.33 6.04 -5.93
C ILE A 139 -0.11 6.49 -5.61
N PRO A 140 -0.36 7.79 -5.35
CA PRO A 140 -1.70 8.29 -5.08
C PRO A 140 -2.57 8.20 -6.34
N ILE A 141 -3.88 8.08 -6.14
CA ILE A 141 -4.86 8.08 -7.23
C ILE A 141 -5.60 9.43 -7.18
N GLY A 142 -5.30 10.27 -8.16
CA GLY A 142 -5.94 11.55 -8.39
C GLY A 142 -7.20 11.39 -9.20
N ASP A 143 -8.26 10.95 -8.55
CA ASP A 143 -9.60 10.99 -9.14
C ASP A 143 -10.37 12.17 -8.54
N GLU A 144 -10.87 13.10 -9.35
CA GLU A 144 -11.73 14.20 -8.87
C GLU A 144 -13.02 13.71 -8.20
N LEU A 145 -13.43 12.48 -8.52
CA LEU A 145 -14.58 11.82 -7.91
C LEU A 145 -14.17 10.83 -6.81
N ASP A 146 -12.94 10.89 -6.32
CA ASP A 146 -12.53 10.08 -5.19
C ASP A 146 -13.33 10.50 -3.94
N PRO A 147 -14.09 9.60 -3.29
CA PRO A 147 -14.77 9.91 -2.04
C PRO A 147 -13.80 10.33 -0.92
N ASP A 148 -12.52 9.97 -1.02
CA ASP A 148 -11.47 10.35 -0.08
C ASP A 148 -10.79 11.70 -0.45
N LYS A 149 -11.13 12.31 -1.61
CA LYS A 149 -10.66 13.67 -1.92
C LYS A 149 -11.34 14.67 -0.99
N ILE A 150 -10.57 15.17 -0.04
CA ILE A 150 -10.91 16.39 0.69
C ILE A 150 -10.88 17.54 -0.32
N ASN A 151 -12.05 17.91 -0.84
CA ASN A 151 -12.22 19.13 -1.64
C ASN A 151 -12.00 20.35 -0.72
N GLY A 152 -10.77 20.83 -0.66
CA GLY A 152 -10.42 22.05 0.06
C GLY A 152 -9.05 21.94 0.71
N ALA A 153 -8.16 22.86 0.35
CA ALA A 153 -6.84 23.00 0.92
C ALA A 153 -6.90 23.13 2.45
N SER A 154 -6.77 22.02 3.17
CA SER A 154 -6.21 22.05 4.51
C SER A 154 -4.72 22.32 4.34
N LYS A 155 -4.35 23.59 4.46
CA LYS A 155 -2.95 24.00 4.71
C LYS A 155 -2.35 23.04 5.75
N PRO A 156 -1.08 22.64 5.62
CA PRO A 156 -0.45 21.78 6.61
C PRO A 156 -0.68 22.39 7.99
N GLN A 157 -1.48 21.71 8.81
CA GLN A 157 -1.74 22.15 10.17
C GLN A 157 -0.39 22.10 10.88
N THR A 158 0.16 23.29 11.15
CA THR A 158 1.21 23.43 12.15
C THR A 158 0.67 22.75 13.40
N VAL A 159 1.41 21.75 13.92
CA VAL A 159 1.04 21.06 15.16
C VAL A 159 1.12 22.09 16.28
N VAL A 160 0.02 22.80 16.51
CA VAL A 160 -0.18 23.61 17.70
C VAL A 160 -0.70 22.64 18.75
N ASN A 161 0.19 22.24 19.66
CA ASN A 161 -0.20 21.56 20.88
C ASN A 161 -1.19 22.44 21.64
N GLN A 162 -2.46 22.06 21.65
CA GLN A 162 -3.43 22.56 22.61
C GLN A 162 -4.19 21.39 23.27
N PRO A 163 -4.53 21.53 24.56
CA PRO A 163 -4.88 20.41 25.42
C PRO A 163 -6.30 19.91 25.10
N GLN A 164 -6.46 18.60 24.98
CA GLN A 164 -7.77 17.98 24.78
C GLN A 164 -8.64 18.14 26.04
N THR A 165 -9.58 19.07 26.00
CA THR A 165 -10.71 19.10 26.94
C THR A 165 -11.65 17.94 26.61
N LYS A 166 -11.68 16.96 27.52
CA LYS A 166 -12.60 15.82 27.50
C LYS A 166 -14.05 16.32 27.50
N LYS A 167 -14.79 16.11 26.41
CA LYS A 167 -16.25 16.03 26.47
C LYS A 167 -16.61 14.65 27.02
N VAL A 168 -16.96 14.62 28.30
CA VAL A 168 -17.59 13.48 28.97
C VAL A 168 -18.96 13.29 28.33
N ILE A 169 -19.21 12.11 27.76
CA ILE A 169 -20.54 11.68 27.35
C ILE A 169 -21.12 10.98 28.58
N ASP A 170 -22.18 11.54 29.14
CA ASP A 170 -22.81 11.03 30.36
C ASP A 170 -23.51 9.70 30.03
N LEU A 171 -22.91 8.58 30.49
CA LEU A 171 -23.53 7.27 30.47
C LEU A 171 -24.25 7.11 31.79
N GLY A 172 -25.58 6.95 31.73
CA GLY A 172 -26.48 6.89 32.87
C GLY A 172 -25.99 5.97 34.00
N GLU A 173 -26.30 6.40 35.22
CA GLU A 173 -25.88 5.80 36.49
C GLU A 173 -26.11 4.28 36.52
N CYS A 174 -25.01 3.53 36.60
CA CYS A 174 -25.05 2.10 36.94
C CYS A 174 -25.05 1.99 38.48
N GLN A 175 -26.14 1.49 39.05
CA GLN A 175 -26.29 1.31 40.48
C GLN A 175 -25.26 0.33 41.05
N GLN A 176 -24.81 0.64 42.25
CA GLN A 176 -23.51 0.34 42.84
C GLN A 176 -23.33 -1.10 43.39
N VAL A 177 -24.08 -2.10 42.92
CA VAL A 177 -24.20 -3.40 43.61
C VAL A 177 -23.51 -4.61 42.95
N ASP A 178 -22.81 -4.45 41.83
CA ASP A 178 -22.14 -5.58 41.17
C ASP A 178 -20.59 -5.58 41.34
N CYS A 179 -20.06 -4.81 42.28
CA CYS A 179 -18.63 -4.75 42.59
C CYS A 179 -18.26 -5.49 43.88
N GLU A 180 -18.85 -6.65 44.13
CA GLU A 180 -18.38 -7.56 45.17
C GLU A 180 -18.36 -8.99 44.62
N ASN A 181 -17.33 -9.30 43.84
CA ASN A 181 -16.61 -10.58 43.88
C ASN A 181 -15.38 -10.47 42.97
N GLY A 182 -14.21 -10.45 43.61
CA GLY A 182 -12.97 -9.94 43.05
C GLY A 182 -12.48 -10.58 41.75
N ALA A 183 -12.00 -9.72 40.85
CA ALA A 183 -10.79 -9.97 40.08
C ALA A 183 -10.06 -8.63 39.83
N ILE A 184 -8.82 -8.62 40.27
CA ILE A 184 -7.94 -7.48 40.44
C ILE A 184 -7.38 -7.00 39.09
N GLY A 185 -7.43 -5.68 38.87
CA GLY A 185 -6.36 -4.86 38.29
C GLY A 185 -5.71 -5.31 36.97
N LYS A 186 -6.33 -4.95 35.84
CA LYS A 186 -5.59 -4.53 34.64
C LYS A 186 -6.31 -3.33 34.01
N ARG A 187 -5.58 -2.28 33.66
CA ARG A 187 -6.09 -1.20 32.79
C ARG A 187 -6.46 -1.85 31.46
N MET A 188 -7.76 -1.97 31.18
CA MET A 188 -8.26 -2.41 29.89
C MET A 188 -8.54 -1.18 29.03
N ASP A 189 -8.17 -1.23 27.75
CA ASP A 189 -8.65 -0.26 26.78
C ASP A 189 -10.14 -0.52 26.44
N GLY A 190 -10.78 0.46 25.79
CA GLY A 190 -12.21 0.41 25.49
C GLY A 190 -12.64 -0.74 24.59
N PHE A 191 -11.70 -1.39 23.90
CA PHE A 191 -11.98 -2.55 23.05
C PHE A 191 -12.02 -3.84 23.88
N GLN A 192 -11.09 -3.98 24.83
CA GLN A 192 -11.04 -5.11 25.77
C GLN A 192 -12.25 -5.15 26.71
N ALA A 193 -12.71 -3.99 27.20
CA ALA A 193 -13.91 -3.91 28.03
C ALA A 193 -15.19 -4.35 27.28
N LYS A 194 -15.28 -4.01 25.99
CA LYS A 194 -16.42 -4.36 25.14
C LYS A 194 -16.47 -5.86 24.81
N ALA A 195 -15.32 -6.50 24.66
CA ALA A 195 -15.22 -7.95 24.49
C ALA A 195 -15.61 -8.71 25.77
N TYR A 196 -15.22 -8.20 26.95
CA TYR A 196 -15.56 -8.80 28.25
C TYR A 196 -17.07 -8.72 28.55
N CYS A 197 -17.71 -7.57 28.32
CA CYS A 197 -19.15 -7.45 28.52
C CYS A 197 -19.96 -8.36 27.57
N ASN A 198 -19.52 -8.53 26.32
CA ASN A 198 -20.23 -9.38 25.36
C ASN A 198 -20.12 -10.88 25.67
N SER A 199 -19.02 -11.34 26.29
CA SER A 199 -18.90 -12.73 26.71
C SER A 199 -19.73 -13.03 27.97
N HIS A 200 -19.74 -12.12 28.95
CA HIS A 200 -20.50 -12.32 30.20
C HIS A 200 -22.01 -12.07 30.10
N LEU A 201 -22.48 -11.19 29.21
CA LEU A 201 -23.92 -10.97 29.02
C LEU A 201 -24.61 -12.11 28.24
N ASN A 202 -23.86 -12.86 27.40
CA ASN A 202 -24.40 -13.98 26.64
C ASN A 202 -24.59 -15.25 27.49
N GLU A 203 -23.88 -15.41 28.60
CA GLU A 203 -24.08 -16.53 29.53
C GLU A 203 -25.30 -16.32 30.44
N ARG A 204 -25.70 -15.07 30.75
CA ARG A 204 -26.94 -14.76 31.49
C ARG A 204 -28.23 -14.89 30.66
N ARG A 205 -28.14 -15.09 29.35
CA ARG A 205 -29.30 -15.29 28.46
C ARG A 205 -29.61 -16.75 28.12
N LYS A 206 -28.85 -17.70 28.65
CA LYS A 206 -29.07 -19.15 28.48
C LYS A 206 -29.40 -19.88 29.79
N GLY A 207 -29.80 -19.14 30.83
CA GLY A 207 -30.39 -19.67 32.07
C GLY A 207 -31.86 -19.33 32.15
#